data_AF-A0A925PAJ1-F1
#
_entry.id   AF-A0A925PAJ1-F1
#
_cell.length_a   1.000
_cell.length_b   1.000
_cell.length_c   1.000
_cell.angle_alpha   90.00
_cell.angle_beta   90.00
_cell.angle_gamma   90.00
#
_symmetry.space_group_name_H-M   'P 1'
#
loop_
_entity.id
_entity.type
_entity.pdbx_description
1 polymer ?
#
loop_
_entity_poly.entity_id
_entity_poly.type
_entity_poly.pdbx_seq_one_letter_code
_entity_poly.pdbx_strand_id
1 'polypeptide(L)'
;TTPALLYLGLALVAIGSGLVNPSTTGHITLYTSADEQGRALGVFRSLGSLARAITPLVAGIVFWTLGSLTVFGIAAAFSAIAWWMATKLPAPDKSAA
;
A
#
# COMPACT_ATOMS: atom_id res chain seq x y z
N THR A 1 -26.72 -2.03 6.68
CA THR A 1 -25.79 -2.37 5.57
C THR A 1 -26.03 -3.81 5.17
N THR A 2 -26.25 -4.09 3.89
CA THR A 2 -26.51 -5.44 3.38
C THR A 2 -25.25 -6.30 3.54
N PRO A 3 -25.28 -7.44 4.25
CA PRO A 3 -24.08 -8.27 4.49
C PRO A 3 -23.33 -8.67 3.21
N ALA A 4 -24.06 -8.84 2.10
CA ALA A 4 -23.48 -9.11 0.78
C ALA A 4 -22.51 -8.01 0.30
N LEU A 5 -22.83 -6.73 0.55
CA LEU A 5 -21.98 -5.61 0.15
C LEU A 5 -20.67 -5.59 0.96
N LEU A 6 -20.74 -5.95 2.25
CA LEU A 6 -19.56 -6.06 3.10
C LEU A 6 -18.63 -7.19 2.62
N TYR A 7 -19.18 -8.37 2.31
CA TYR A 7 -18.38 -9.47 1.79
C TYR A 7 -17.77 -9.18 0.42
N LEU A 8 -18.52 -8.51 -0.46
CA LEU A 8 -17.99 -8.07 -1.75
C LEU A 8 -16.83 -7.08 -1.56
N GLY A 9 -17.01 -6.07 -0.70
CA GLY A 9 -15.95 -5.11 -0.38
C GLY A 9 -14.72 -5.78 0.23
N LEU A 10 -14.91 -6.73 1.15
CA LEU A 10 -13.82 -7.48 1.77
C LEU A 10 -13.07 -8.33 0.74
N ALA A 11 -13.78 -8.98 -0.19
CA ALA A 11 -13.18 -9.74 -1.27
C ALA A 11 -12.29 -8.85 -2.15
N LEU A 12 -12.78 -7.67 -2.54
CA LEU A 12 -12.01 -6.70 -3.34
C LEU A 12 -10.75 -6.23 -2.59
N VAL A 13 -10.88 -5.90 -1.29
CA VAL A 13 -9.74 -5.49 -0.46
C VAL A 13 -8.72 -6.62 -0.32
N ALA A 14 -9.16 -7.86 -0.09
CA ALA A 14 -8.27 -9.01 0.05
C ALA A 14 -7.48 -9.25 -1.25
N ILE A 15 -8.15 -9.27 -2.40
CA ILE A 15 -7.51 -9.43 -3.71
C ILE A 15 -6.51 -8.29 -3.95
N GLY A 16 -6.92 -7.04 -3.76
CA GLY A 16 -6.04 -5.88 -3.92
C GLY A 16 -4.81 -5.95 -3.02
N SER A 17 -4.99 -6.23 -1.74
CA SER A 17 -3.89 -6.34 -0.77
C SER A 17 -2.89 -7.45 -1.10
N GLY A 18 -3.37 -8.58 -1.63
CA GLY A 18 -2.53 -9.69 -2.08
C GLY A 18 -1.64 -9.34 -3.27
N LEU A 19 -2.11 -8.44 -4.15
CA LEU A 19 -1.38 -8.01 -5.34
C LEU A 19 -0.40 -6.86 -5.09
N VAL A 20 -0.68 -5.97 -4.13
CA VAL A 20 0.15 -4.78 -3.87
C VAL A 20 1.60 -5.14 -3.52
N ASN A 21 1.83 -6.16 -2.69
CA ASN A 21 3.18 -6.52 -2.25
C ASN A 21 4.08 -7.05 -3.38
N PRO A 22 3.67 -8.06 -4.20
CA PRO A 22 4.47 -8.51 -5.33
C PRO A 22 4.62 -7.42 -6.41
N SER A 23 3.59 -6.62 -6.69
CA SER A 23 3.69 -5.52 -7.67
C SER A 23 4.70 -4.45 -7.24
N THR A 24 4.65 -4.02 -5.96
CA THR A 24 5.59 -3.00 -5.44
C THR A 24 7.01 -3.55 -5.37
N THR A 25 7.17 -4.80 -4.93
CA THR A 25 8.47 -5.47 -4.92
C THR A 25 9.05 -5.55 -6.33
N GLY A 26 8.24 -5.94 -7.33
CA GLY A 26 8.64 -5.98 -8.73
C GLY A 26 9.03 -4.61 -9.29
N HIS A 27 8.32 -3.54 -8.91
CA HIS A 27 8.75 -2.19 -9.26
C HIS A 27 10.12 -1.86 -8.65
N ILE A 28 10.33 -2.12 -7.36
CA ILE A 28 11.64 -1.87 -6.72
C ILE A 28 12.75 -2.61 -7.50
N THR A 29 12.55 -3.89 -7.83
CA THR A 29 13.56 -4.67 -8.56
C THR A 29 13.87 -4.13 -9.96
N LEU A 30 12.90 -3.45 -10.61
CA LEU A 30 13.09 -2.87 -11.94
C LEU A 30 13.76 -1.49 -11.92
N TYR A 31 13.74 -0.79 -10.78
CA TYR A 31 14.32 0.55 -10.64
C TYR A 31 15.63 0.59 -9.84
N THR A 32 16.08 -0.54 -9.31
CA THR A 32 17.32 -0.64 -8.51
C THR A 32 18.29 -1.60 -9.15
N SER A 33 19.58 -1.25 -9.15
CA SER A 33 20.64 -2.17 -9.55
C SER A 33 20.77 -3.35 -8.56
N ALA A 34 21.35 -4.47 -9.02
CA ALA A 34 21.42 -5.71 -8.26
C ALA A 34 22.16 -5.57 -6.91
N ASP A 35 23.14 -4.68 -6.82
CA ASP A 35 23.91 -4.37 -5.62
C ASP A 35 23.11 -3.54 -4.59
N GLU A 36 22.16 -2.72 -5.03
CA GLU A 36 21.34 -1.89 -4.16
C GLU A 36 19.98 -2.50 -3.80
N GLN A 37 19.56 -3.54 -4.52
CA GLN A 37 18.24 -4.15 -4.41
C GLN A 37 17.94 -4.63 -2.97
N GLY A 38 18.91 -5.23 -2.29
CA GLY A 38 18.78 -5.64 -0.89
C GLY A 38 18.54 -4.47 0.07
N ARG A 39 19.25 -3.35 -0.14
CA ARG A 39 19.08 -2.12 0.64
C ARG A 39 17.71 -1.51 0.40
N ALA A 40 17.28 -1.40 -0.85
CA ALA A 40 15.99 -0.83 -1.21
C ALA A 40 14.80 -1.66 -0.65
N LEU A 41 14.86 -2.99 -0.79
CA LEU A 41 13.86 -3.88 -0.20
C LEU A 41 13.89 -3.84 1.33
N GLY A 42 15.07 -3.69 1.94
CA GLY A 42 15.22 -3.49 3.39
C GLY A 42 14.51 -2.23 3.88
N VAL A 43 14.71 -1.10 3.20
CA VAL A 43 14.03 0.17 3.49
C VAL A 43 12.51 0.01 3.34
N PHE A 44 12.05 -0.59 2.25
CA PHE A 44 10.62 -0.83 2.01
C PHE A 44 9.98 -1.67 3.13
N ARG A 45 10.63 -2.76 3.55
CA ARG A 45 10.14 -3.61 4.65
C ARG A 45 10.14 -2.88 5.99
N SER A 46 11.17 -2.08 6.28
CA SER A 46 11.25 -1.27 7.49
C SER A 46 10.12 -0.23 7.57
N LEU A 47 9.89 0.51 6.49
CA LEU A 47 8.76 1.45 6.38
C LEU A 47 7.41 0.73 6.51
N GLY A 48 7.26 -0.44 5.91
CA GLY A 48 6.06 -1.26 6.07
C GLY A 48 5.82 -1.70 7.53
N SER A 49 6.89 -2.02 8.27
CA SER A 49 6.81 -2.31 9.70
C SER A 49 6.35 -1.09 10.51
N LEU A 50 6.95 0.07 10.24
CA LEU A 50 6.59 1.32 10.88
C LEU A 50 5.13 1.71 10.61
N ALA A 51 4.68 1.57 9.36
CA ALA A 51 3.30 1.81 8.98
C ALA A 51 2.34 0.90 9.77
N ARG A 52 2.66 -0.40 9.93
CA ARG A 52 1.84 -1.33 10.74
C ARG A 52 1.83 -1.01 12.23
N ALA A 53 2.89 -0.39 12.76
CA ALA A 53 2.91 0.05 14.15
C ALA A 53 2.09 1.34 14.38
N ILE A 54 2.19 2.30 13.46
CA ILE A 54 1.53 3.61 13.58
C ILE A 54 0.04 3.55 13.21
N THR A 55 -0.31 2.76 12.19
CA THR A 55 -1.68 2.72 11.64
C THR A 55 -2.75 2.39 12.69
N PRO A 56 -2.61 1.37 13.56
CA PRO A 56 -3.62 1.05 14.57
C PRO A 56 -3.85 2.18 15.57
N LEU A 57 -2.80 2.92 15.93
CA LEU A 57 -2.91 4.06 16.84
C LEU A 57 -3.70 5.20 16.18
N VAL A 58 -3.32 5.60 14.97
CA VAL A 58 -4.00 6.67 14.23
C VAL A 58 -5.43 6.28 13.87
N ALA A 59 -5.62 5.07 13.33
CA ALA A 59 -6.94 4.56 12.96
C ALA A 59 -7.84 4.41 14.19
N GLY A 60 -7.32 3.95 15.32
CA GLY A 60 -8.07 3.86 16.58
C GLY A 60 -8.55 5.22 17.05
N ILE A 61 -7.67 6.23 17.10
CA ILE A 61 -8.04 7.60 17.50
C ILE A 61 -9.14 8.12 16.57
N VAL A 62 -8.93 8.07 15.25
CA VAL A 62 -9.90 8.57 14.26
C VAL A 62 -11.23 7.81 14.36
N PHE A 63 -11.20 6.50 14.55
CA PHE A 63 -12.40 5.67 14.70
C PHE A 63 -13.27 6.14 15.87
N TRP A 64 -12.64 6.37 17.03
CA TRP A 64 -13.35 6.78 18.24
C TRP A 64 -13.80 8.24 18.22
N THR A 65 -13.06 9.14 17.56
CA THR A 65 -13.41 10.58 17.51
C THR A 65 -14.34 10.95 16.35
N LEU A 66 -14.19 10.31 15.19
CA LEU A 66 -14.82 10.70 13.92
C LEU A 66 -15.62 9.55 13.26
N GLY A 67 -15.66 8.37 13.88
CA GLY A 67 -16.41 7.22 13.40
C GLY A 67 -15.70 6.39 12.33
N SER A 68 -16.30 5.25 12.01
CA SER A 68 -15.75 4.25 11.09
C SER A 68 -15.66 4.72 9.64
N LEU A 69 -16.66 5.47 9.16
CA LEU A 69 -16.70 5.96 7.78
C LEU A 69 -15.47 6.82 7.45
N THR A 70 -15.05 7.66 8.40
CA THR A 70 -13.88 8.54 8.26
C THR A 70 -12.58 7.73 8.11
N VAL A 71 -12.42 6.66 8.90
CA VAL A 71 -11.24 5.77 8.82
C VAL A 71 -11.14 5.11 7.44
N PHE A 72 -12.25 4.55 6.94
CA PHE A 72 -12.28 3.93 5.61
C PHE A 72 -12.11 4.95 4.48
N GLY A 73 -12.68 6.15 4.63
CA GLY A 73 -12.51 7.24 3.66
C GLY A 73 -11.06 7.72 3.56
N ILE A 74 -10.38 7.88 4.70
CA ILE A 74 -8.95 8.20 4.75
C ILE A 74 -8.12 7.10 4.09
N ALA A 75 -8.37 5.83 4.43
CA ALA A 75 -7.66 4.71 3.82
C ALA A 75 -7.85 4.65 2.29
N ALA A 76 -9.06 4.92 1.80
CA ALA A 76 -9.35 5.01 0.37
C ALA A 76 -8.59 6.16 -0.30
N ALA A 77 -8.54 7.34 0.32
CA ALA A 77 -7.79 8.49 -0.19
C ALA A 77 -6.28 8.20 -0.25
N PHE A 78 -5.68 7.63 0.79
CA PHE A 78 -4.27 7.22 0.79
C PHE A 78 -3.96 6.21 -0.31
N SER A 79 -4.85 5.23 -0.51
CA SER A 79 -4.71 4.22 -1.57
C SER A 79 -4.78 4.85 -2.97
N ALA A 80 -5.69 5.80 -3.18
CA ALA A 80 -5.83 6.53 -4.44
C ALA A 80 -4.60 7.40 -4.74
N ILE A 81 -4.05 8.08 -3.73
CA ILE A 81 -2.81 8.87 -3.87
C ILE A 81 -1.64 7.97 -4.22
N ALA A 82 -1.48 6.83 -3.53
CA ALA A 82 -0.41 5.88 -3.81
C ALA A 82 -0.50 5.32 -5.24
N TRP A 83 -1.72 4.98 -5.69
CA TRP A 83 -1.96 4.55 -7.06
C TRP A 83 -1.61 5.65 -8.07
N TRP A 84 -2.05 6.89 -7.83
CA TRP A 84 -1.72 8.03 -8.69
C TRP A 84 -0.20 8.26 -8.79
N MET A 85 0.52 8.21 -7.67
CA MET A 85 1.99 8.32 -7.64
C MET A 85 2.66 7.19 -8.44
N ALA A 86 2.17 5.96 -8.31
CA ALA A 86 2.71 4.82 -9.04
C ALA A 86 2.60 4.99 -10.57
N THR A 87 1.52 5.61 -11.06
CA THR A 87 1.36 5.90 -12.50
C THR A 87 2.30 6.97 -13.06
N LYS A 88 2.98 7.73 -12.19
CA LYS A 88 3.93 8.77 -12.58
C LYS A 88 5.37 8.28 -12.66
N LEU A 89 5.63 7.01 -12.35
CA LEU A 89 6.98 6.45 -12.42
C LEU A 89 7.45 6.37 -13.89
N PRO A 90 8.68 6.83 -14.20
CA PRO A 90 9.26 6.72 -15.54
C PRO A 90 9.38 5.27 -15.99
N ALA A 91 9.35 4.97 -17.29
CA ALA A 91 9.57 3.59 -17.74
C ALA A 91 10.96 3.09 -17.26
N PRO A 92 11.06 1.89 -16.67
CA PRO A 92 12.33 1.36 -16.18
C PRO A 92 13.32 1.16 -17.34
N ASP A 93 14.54 1.65 -17.16
CA ASP A 93 15.58 1.55 -18.16
C ASP A 93 16.09 0.11 -18.26
N LYS A 94 15.76 -0.56 -19.37
CA LYS A 94 16.15 -1.95 -19.65
C LYS A 94 17.66 -2.14 -19.81
N SER A 95 18.46 -1.08 -19.89
CA SER A 95 19.91 -1.16 -20.16
C SER A 95 20.78 -1.43 -18.91
N ALA A 96 20.22 -1.40 -17.70
CA ALA A 96 20.97 -1.55 -16.44
C ALA A 96 20.64 -2.84 -15.66
N ALA A 97 19.86 -3.75 -16.26
CA ALA A 97 19.50 -5.06 -15.70
C ALA A 97 20.40 -6.19 -16.22
#